data_AF-A0A3P5X5I4-F1
#
_entry.id   AF-A0A3P5X5I4-F1
#
_cell.length_a   1.000
_cell.length_b   1.000
_cell.length_c   1.000
_cell.angle_alpha   90.00
_cell.angle_beta   90.00
_cell.angle_gamma   90.00
#
_symmetry.space_group_name_H-M   'P 1'
#
loop_
_entity.id
_entity.type
_entity.pdbx_description
1 polymer ?
#
loop_
_entity_poly.entity_id
_entity_poly.type
_entity_poly.pdbx_seq_one_letter_code
_entity_poly.pdbx_strand_id
1 'polypeptide(L)'
;MTCQVGTEQSRTNHRYRVVTFYDNDGHDIRVVTNVMNVSAEEIADMYKARWAIESFFHWIKGYLNLPILFGNSKNAVFTQPFIALSVFVLLKWFFDQVKKAVRKSISFCSFTRSFLVQTLAIEWKSAVVDFLCRLREYSEKGLPLFG
;
A
#
# COMPACT_ATOMS: atom_id res chain seq x y z
N MET A 1 -26.55 -2.58 18.55
CA MET A 1 -27.67 -3.41 18.05
C MET A 1 -27.12 -4.71 17.47
N THR A 2 -27.90 -5.80 17.39
CA THR A 2 -27.44 -7.08 16.77
C THR A 2 -28.44 -7.57 15.73
N CYS A 3 -27.98 -8.13 14.61
CA CYS A 3 -28.81 -8.70 13.54
C CYS A 3 -28.35 -10.09 13.10
N GLN A 4 -29.20 -10.80 12.35
CA GLN A 4 -28.80 -11.96 11.55
C GLN A 4 -28.66 -11.49 10.10
N VAL A 5 -27.68 -12.03 9.38
CA VAL A 5 -27.37 -11.63 7.99
C VAL A 5 -27.93 -12.67 7.03
N GLY A 6 -28.41 -12.23 5.86
CA GLY A 6 -28.95 -13.12 4.82
C GLY A 6 -30.46 -12.99 4.62
N THR A 7 -30.94 -13.55 3.50
CA THR A 7 -32.37 -13.64 3.18
C THR A 7 -33.02 -14.76 4.00
N GLU A 8 -34.35 -14.89 3.99
CA GLU A 8 -35.04 -15.94 4.75
C GLU A 8 -34.56 -17.36 4.39
N GLN A 9 -34.12 -17.57 3.15
CA GLN A 9 -33.62 -18.85 2.65
C GLN A 9 -32.13 -19.09 2.96
N SER A 10 -31.36 -18.07 3.38
CA SER A 10 -29.91 -18.17 3.62
C SER A 10 -29.44 -17.44 4.89
N ARG A 11 -30.32 -17.35 5.90
CA ARG A 11 -30.05 -16.60 7.12
C ARG A 11 -28.97 -17.28 7.96
N THR A 12 -28.01 -16.50 8.45
CA THR A 12 -26.97 -16.99 9.35
C THR A 12 -27.55 -17.36 10.72
N ASN A 13 -27.13 -18.49 11.29
CA ASN A 13 -27.51 -18.88 12.66
C ASN A 13 -26.98 -17.88 13.71
N HIS A 14 -25.74 -17.42 13.54
CA HIS A 14 -25.09 -16.49 14.46
C HIS A 14 -25.64 -15.06 14.33
N ARG A 15 -25.69 -14.36 15.46
CA ARG A 15 -26.03 -12.93 15.53
C ARG A 15 -24.74 -12.12 15.45
N TYR A 16 -24.78 -11.06 14.67
CA TYR A 16 -23.68 -10.13 14.47
C TYR A 16 -24.04 -8.76 15.05
N ARG A 17 -23.05 -8.00 15.47
CA ARG A 17 -23.23 -6.63 15.91
C ARG A 17 -23.35 -5.72 14.70
N VAL A 18 -24.29 -4.79 14.78
CA VAL A 18 -24.44 -3.70 13.82
C VAL A 18 -23.96 -2.42 14.48
N VAL A 19 -23.03 -1.76 13.81
CA VAL A 19 -22.56 -0.41 14.14
C VAL A 19 -23.00 0.51 13.02
N THR A 20 -23.60 1.64 13.38
CA THR A 20 -24.04 2.66 12.44
C THR A 20 -23.30 3.95 12.74
N PHE A 21 -22.71 4.54 11.73
CA PHE A 21 -22.07 5.85 11.79
C PHE A 21 -22.37 6.62 10.51
N TYR A 22 -22.10 7.93 10.53
CA TYR A 22 -22.30 8.80 9.39
C TYR A 22 -20.97 9.07 8.68
N ASP A 23 -21.00 9.09 7.36
CA ASP A 23 -19.89 9.59 6.57
C ASP A 23 -19.79 11.13 6.67
N ASN A 24 -18.70 11.70 6.16
CA ASN A 24 -18.50 13.14 6.05
C ASN A 24 -19.60 13.82 5.20
N ASP A 25 -20.22 13.08 4.28
CA ASP A 25 -21.34 13.54 3.44
C ASP A 25 -22.72 13.32 4.10
N GLY A 26 -22.77 12.82 5.34
CA GLY A 26 -24.01 12.60 6.09
C GLY A 26 -24.77 11.31 5.72
N HIS A 27 -24.21 10.47 4.85
CA HIS A 27 -24.79 9.16 4.52
C HIS A 27 -24.68 8.17 5.69
N ASP A 28 -25.71 7.37 5.92
CA ASP A 28 -25.68 6.33 6.94
C ASP A 28 -24.88 5.12 6.47
N ILE A 29 -23.87 4.73 7.25
CA ILE A 29 -23.06 3.55 7.00
C ILE A 29 -23.33 2.54 8.09
N ARG A 30 -23.78 1.36 7.68
CA ARG A 30 -24.12 0.26 8.57
C ARG A 30 -23.11 -0.87 8.38
N VAL A 31 -22.26 -1.06 9.37
CA VAL A 31 -21.24 -2.12 9.38
C VAL A 31 -21.73 -3.26 10.26
N VAL A 32 -21.71 -4.47 9.68
CA VAL A 32 -21.99 -5.71 10.40
C VAL A 32 -20.66 -6.38 10.75
N THR A 33 -20.45 -6.68 12.03
CA THR A 33 -19.21 -7.27 12.53
C THR A 33 -19.47 -8.39 13.55
N ASN A 34 -18.57 -9.37 13.57
CA ASN A 34 -18.49 -10.40 14.61
C ASN A 34 -17.68 -9.93 15.83
N VAL A 35 -17.07 -8.75 15.76
CA VAL A 35 -16.24 -8.19 16.84
C VAL A 35 -17.14 -7.49 17.86
N MET A 36 -17.28 -8.11 19.04
CA MET A 36 -18.16 -7.60 20.11
C MET A 36 -17.41 -6.71 21.12
N ASN A 37 -16.11 -6.91 21.29
CA ASN A 37 -15.32 -6.33 22.39
C ASN A 37 -14.68 -4.97 22.08
N VAL A 38 -14.89 -4.46 20.86
CA VAL A 38 -14.28 -3.22 20.36
C VAL A 38 -15.33 -2.11 20.36
N SER A 39 -14.94 -0.87 20.58
CA SER A 39 -15.88 0.25 20.58
C SER A 39 -16.49 0.49 19.19
N ALA A 40 -17.61 1.20 19.13
CA ALA A 40 -18.24 1.55 17.85
C ALA A 40 -17.33 2.47 17.01
N GLU A 41 -16.55 3.33 17.68
CA GLU A 41 -15.61 4.26 17.06
C GLU A 41 -14.45 3.51 16.40
N GLU A 42 -13.82 2.58 17.11
CA GLU A 42 -12.75 1.75 16.55
C GLU A 42 -13.23 0.90 15.35
N ILE A 43 -14.46 0.38 15.40
CA ILE A 43 -15.06 -0.33 14.24
C ILE A 43 -15.23 0.62 13.05
N ALA A 44 -15.64 1.86 13.29
CA ALA A 44 -15.74 2.87 12.24
C ALA A 44 -14.37 3.23 11.66
N ASP A 45 -13.34 3.34 12.49
CA ASP A 45 -11.96 3.60 12.04
C ASP A 45 -11.37 2.44 11.24
N MET A 46 -11.62 1.19 11.68
CA MET A 46 -11.26 0.00 10.90
C MET A 46 -11.95 0.00 9.53
N TYR A 47 -13.23 0.42 9.47
CA TYR A 47 -13.96 0.52 8.21
C TYR A 47 -13.43 1.66 7.32
N LYS A 48 -13.04 2.81 7.89
CA LYS A 48 -12.36 3.88 7.16
C LYS A 48 -11.00 3.44 6.61
N ALA A 49 -10.22 2.68 7.38
CA ALA A 49 -8.97 2.11 6.91
C ALA A 49 -9.17 1.15 5.72
N ARG A 50 -10.27 0.39 5.72
CA ARG A 50 -10.66 -0.47 4.59
C ARG A 50 -10.92 0.33 3.32
N TRP A 51 -11.52 1.53 3.41
CA TRP A 51 -11.70 2.40 2.24
C TRP A 51 -10.39 2.86 1.63
N ALA A 52 -9.37 3.15 2.45
CA ALA A 52 -8.05 3.51 1.94
C ALA A 52 -7.45 2.39 1.06
N ILE A 53 -7.74 1.12 1.38
CA ILE A 53 -7.35 -0.04 0.57
C ILE A 53 -8.12 -0.06 -0.76
N GLU A 54 -9.41 0.26 -0.76
CA GLU A 54 -10.19 0.38 -2.01
C GLU A 54 -9.67 1.50 -2.89
N SER A 55 -9.38 2.67 -2.33
CA SER A 55 -8.75 3.78 -3.04
C SER A 55 -7.36 3.39 -3.57
N PHE A 56 -6.59 2.62 -2.81
CA PHE A 56 -5.31 2.08 -3.25
C PHE A 56 -5.47 1.12 -4.43
N PHE A 57 -6.42 0.18 -4.40
CA PHE A 57 -6.67 -0.72 -5.54
C PHE A 57 -7.28 0.00 -6.75
N HIS A 58 -8.09 1.02 -6.53
CA HIS A 58 -8.58 1.90 -7.59
C HIS A 58 -7.41 2.64 -8.24
N TRP A 59 -6.52 3.21 -7.43
CA TRP A 59 -5.28 3.83 -7.90
C TRP A 59 -4.39 2.84 -8.66
N ILE A 60 -4.17 1.63 -8.14
CA ILE A 60 -3.43 0.58 -8.85
C ILE A 60 -4.04 0.33 -10.22
N LYS A 61 -5.34 0.06 -10.29
CA LYS A 61 -6.02 -0.25 -11.56
C LYS A 61 -5.98 0.92 -12.54
N GLY A 62 -6.02 2.17 -12.06
CA GLY A 62 -5.98 3.36 -12.90
C GLY A 62 -4.58 3.78 -13.36
N TYR A 63 -3.58 3.69 -12.48
CA TYR A 63 -2.22 4.15 -12.76
C TYR A 63 -1.30 3.04 -13.28
N LEU A 64 -1.52 1.78 -12.92
CA LEU A 64 -1.05 0.64 -13.70
C LEU A 64 -2.02 0.41 -14.86
N ASN A 65 -2.12 1.37 -15.78
CA ASN A 65 -2.41 1.02 -17.16
C ASN A 65 -1.22 0.17 -17.61
N LEU A 66 -1.28 -1.15 -17.37
CA LEU A 66 -0.38 -2.15 -17.95
C LEU A 66 -0.77 -2.24 -19.42
N PRO A 67 -0.20 -1.42 -20.32
CA PRO A 67 -0.75 -1.27 -21.66
C PRO A 67 -0.47 -2.53 -22.49
N ILE A 68 0.48 -3.35 -22.04
CA ILE A 68 0.96 -4.55 -22.71
C ILE A 68 1.33 -5.54 -21.61
N LEU A 69 0.47 -6.54 -21.39
CA LEU A 69 0.90 -7.74 -20.68
C LEU A 69 2.00 -8.38 -21.54
N PHE A 70 3.22 -8.48 -21.03
CA PHE A 70 4.36 -9.07 -21.77
C PHE A 70 4.19 -10.59 -22.06
N GLY A 71 3.03 -11.16 -21.68
CA GLY A 71 2.63 -12.52 -21.96
C GLY A 71 1.20 -12.79 -21.49
N ASN A 72 0.43 -13.57 -22.25
CA ASN A 72 -0.96 -13.93 -21.94
C ASN A 72 -1.10 -15.20 -21.08
N SER A 73 0.00 -15.69 -20.48
CA SER A 73 -0.07 -16.87 -19.61
C SER A 73 -0.67 -16.48 -18.25
N LYS A 74 -1.41 -17.41 -17.63
CA LYS A 74 -2.02 -17.22 -16.30
C LYS A 74 -1.00 -16.69 -15.29
N ASN A 75 0.21 -17.25 -15.29
CA ASN A 75 1.29 -16.83 -14.40
C ASN A 75 1.80 -15.42 -14.72
N ALA A 76 1.91 -15.05 -16.00
CA ALA A 76 2.35 -13.70 -16.39
C ALA A 76 1.34 -12.63 -15.95
N VAL A 77 0.04 -12.90 -16.10
CA VAL A 77 -1.04 -12.00 -15.68
C VAL A 77 -1.01 -11.74 -14.17
N PHE A 78 -0.75 -12.77 -13.35
CA PHE A 78 -0.65 -12.58 -11.91
C PHE A 78 0.67 -11.93 -11.50
N THR A 79 1.80 -12.44 -12.00
CA THR A 79 3.13 -12.01 -11.56
C THR A 79 3.47 -10.57 -11.94
N GLN A 80 3.01 -10.08 -13.09
CA GLN A 80 3.37 -8.74 -13.58
C GLN A 80 2.94 -7.59 -12.65
N PRO A 81 1.66 -7.50 -12.19
CA PRO A 81 1.26 -6.54 -11.18
C PRO A 81 2.05 -6.66 -9.87
N PHE A 82 2.33 -7.88 -9.39
CA PHE A 82 3.10 -8.07 -8.16
C PHE A 82 4.54 -7.57 -8.28
N ILE A 83 5.20 -7.81 -9.42
CA ILE A 83 6.54 -7.27 -9.69
C ILE A 83 6.47 -5.74 -9.77
N ALA A 84 5.52 -5.18 -10.51
CA ALA A 84 5.38 -3.73 -10.65
C ALA A 84 5.16 -3.03 -9.30
N LEU A 85 4.31 -3.60 -8.43
CA LEU A 85 4.11 -3.11 -7.07
C LEU A 85 5.38 -3.24 -6.21
N SER A 86 6.07 -4.36 -6.30
CA SER A 86 7.32 -4.59 -5.57
C SER A 86 8.39 -3.57 -5.96
N VAL A 87 8.57 -3.34 -7.26
CA VAL A 87 9.50 -2.31 -7.79
C VAL A 87 9.09 -0.93 -7.32
N PHE A 88 7.79 -0.58 -7.37
CA PHE A 88 7.30 0.71 -6.89
C PHE A 88 7.60 0.93 -5.41
N VAL A 89 7.31 -0.05 -4.55
CA VAL A 89 7.54 0.04 -3.10
C VAL A 89 9.03 0.20 -2.81
N LEU A 90 9.88 -0.62 -3.45
CA LEU A 90 11.33 -0.53 -3.29
C LEU A 90 11.88 0.83 -3.75
N LEU A 91 11.43 1.32 -4.90
CA LEU A 91 11.86 2.60 -5.44
C LEU A 91 11.40 3.78 -4.59
N LYS A 92 10.18 3.71 -4.04
CA LYS A 92 9.64 4.72 -3.12
C LYS A 92 10.39 4.74 -1.80
N TRP A 93 10.64 3.57 -1.22
CA TRP A 93 11.44 3.42 -0.01
C TRP A 93 12.86 3.96 -0.23
N PHE A 94 13.50 3.58 -1.34
CA PHE A 94 14.83 4.07 -1.71
C PHE A 94 14.88 5.60 -1.84
N PHE A 95 13.90 6.18 -2.54
CA PHE A 95 13.76 7.63 -2.64
C PHE A 95 13.66 8.29 -1.27
N ASP A 96 12.86 7.74 -0.35
CA ASP A 96 12.70 8.29 0.99
C ASP A 96 14.00 8.21 1.82
N GLN A 97 14.83 7.17 1.62
CA GLN A 97 16.14 7.07 2.28
C GLN A 97 17.14 8.08 1.72
N VAL A 98 17.23 8.20 0.39
CA VAL A 98 18.17 9.10 -0.28
C VAL A 98 17.77 10.57 -0.04
N LYS A 99 16.47 10.87 -0.04
CA LYS A 99 15.94 12.22 0.21
C LYS A 99 16.35 12.76 1.58
N LYS A 100 16.55 11.91 2.60
CA LYS A 100 17.05 12.35 3.92
C LYS A 100 18.45 12.96 3.85
N ALA A 101 19.26 12.53 2.88
CA ALA A 101 20.63 13.02 2.69
C ALA A 101 20.71 14.23 1.74
N VAL A 102 19.61 14.60 1.07
CA VAL A 102 19.59 15.68 0.07
C VAL A 102 18.65 16.81 0.51
N ARG A 103 19.18 18.04 0.54
CA ARG A 103 18.41 19.23 0.95
C ARG A 103 17.38 19.67 -0.10
N LYS A 104 17.65 19.42 -1.38
CA LYS A 104 16.78 19.83 -2.50
C LYS A 104 15.50 18.99 -2.52
N SER A 105 14.34 19.63 -2.42
CA SER A 105 13.05 18.94 -2.51
C SER A 105 12.66 18.76 -3.98
N ILE A 106 12.87 17.55 -4.51
CA ILE A 106 12.24 17.12 -5.77
C ILE A 106 11.08 16.17 -5.47
N SER A 107 10.10 16.11 -6.37
CA SER A 107 9.01 15.15 -6.28
C SER A 107 9.50 13.73 -6.57
N PHE A 108 8.79 12.72 -6.05
CA PHE A 108 9.07 11.32 -6.36
C PHE A 108 9.04 11.08 -7.88
N CYS A 109 8.04 11.59 -8.59
CA CYS A 109 7.92 11.42 -10.05
C CYS A 109 9.09 12.04 -10.82
N SER A 110 9.58 13.20 -10.38
CA SER A 110 10.75 13.84 -10.98
C SER A 110 12.02 13.02 -10.74
N PHE A 111 12.19 12.51 -9.51
CA PHE A 111 13.29 11.63 -9.16
C PHE A 111 13.27 10.34 -9.98
N THR A 112 12.13 9.63 -10.02
CA THR A 112 12.03 8.35 -10.73
C THR A 112 12.29 8.52 -12.22
N ARG A 113 11.75 9.57 -12.85
CA ARG A 113 12.04 9.89 -14.25
C ARG A 113 13.54 10.15 -14.47
N SER A 114 14.17 11.01 -13.67
CA SER A 114 15.60 11.30 -13.82
C SER A 114 16.50 10.12 -13.48
N PHE A 115 16.10 9.26 -12.55
CA PHE A 115 16.80 8.04 -12.20
C PHE A 115 16.76 7.02 -13.34
N LEU A 116 15.58 6.79 -13.93
CA LEU A 116 15.40 5.86 -15.05
C LEU A 116 16.12 6.32 -16.33
N VAL A 117 16.14 7.64 -16.58
CA VAL A 117 16.83 8.23 -17.74
C VAL A 117 18.31 8.53 -17.43
N GLN A 118 18.81 8.19 -16.25
CA GLN A 118 20.19 8.41 -15.79
C GLN A 118 20.66 9.89 -15.80
N THR A 119 19.72 10.84 -15.81
CA THR A 119 19.96 12.30 -15.84
C THR A 119 19.95 12.94 -14.44
N LEU A 120 20.21 12.13 -13.41
CA LEU A 120 20.15 12.56 -12.02
C LEU A 120 21.27 13.57 -11.70
N ALA A 121 20.94 14.64 -10.97
CA ALA A 121 21.90 15.65 -10.56
C ALA A 121 23.00 15.07 -9.64
N ILE A 122 24.17 15.71 -9.61
CA ILE A 122 25.36 15.21 -8.91
C ILE A 122 25.10 15.00 -7.42
N GLU A 123 24.42 15.92 -6.74
CA GLU A 123 24.07 15.80 -5.32
C GLU A 123 23.29 14.51 -5.02
N TRP A 124 22.33 14.19 -5.90
CA TRP A 124 21.53 12.99 -5.78
C TRP A 124 22.33 11.73 -6.09
N LYS A 125 23.24 11.78 -7.08
CA LYS A 125 24.16 10.67 -7.36
C LYS A 125 25.08 10.38 -6.18
N SER A 126 25.63 11.42 -5.55
CA SER A 126 26.44 11.29 -4.33
C SER A 126 25.65 10.63 -3.21
N ALA A 127 24.44 11.12 -2.94
CA ALA A 127 23.58 10.56 -1.89
C ALA A 127 23.18 9.10 -2.16
N VAL A 128 23.00 8.71 -3.43
CA VAL A 128 22.78 7.32 -3.83
C VAL A 128 24.02 6.47 -3.56
N VAL A 129 25.22 6.94 -3.93
CA VAL A 129 26.48 6.21 -3.67
C VAL A 129 26.69 6.03 -2.17
N ASP A 130 26.53 7.08 -1.37
CA ASP A 130 26.64 7.02 0.09
C ASP A 130 25.67 6.00 0.68
N PHE A 131 24.43 5.97 0.16
CA PHE A 131 23.44 4.99 0.58
C PHE A 131 23.84 3.56 0.21
N LEU A 132 24.37 3.33 -1.00
CA LEU A 132 24.85 2.01 -1.42
C LEU A 132 26.05 1.55 -0.61
N CYS A 133 26.98 2.45 -0.26
CA CYS A 133 28.08 2.13 0.64
C CYS A 133 27.57 1.69 2.02
N ARG A 134 26.60 2.40 2.60
CA ARG A 134 25.97 1.98 3.87
C ARG A 134 25.27 0.62 3.78
N LEU A 135 24.57 0.35 2.67
CA LEU A 135 23.95 -0.96 2.46
C LEU A 135 24.98 -2.07 2.31
N ARG A 136 26.08 -1.80 1.62
CA ARG A 136 27.20 -2.74 1.48
C ARG A 136 27.79 -3.09 2.85
N GLU A 137 28.05 -2.08 3.68
CA GLU A 137 28.55 -2.30 5.05
C GLU A 137 27.57 -3.12 5.89
N TYR A 138 26.26 -2.90 5.74
CA TYR A 138 25.22 -3.68 6.43
C TYR A 138 25.21 -5.15 5.95
N SER A 139 25.37 -5.37 4.65
CA SER A 139 25.48 -6.71 4.07
C SER A 139 26.75 -7.44 4.52
N GLU A 140 27.88 -6.74 4.62
CA GLU A 140 29.17 -7.30 5.03
C GLU A 140 29.22 -7.60 6.54
N LYS A 141 28.48 -6.85 7.37
CA LYS A 141 28.37 -7.09 8.82
C LYS A 141 27.51 -8.31 9.20
N GLY A 142 26.81 -8.91 8.23
CA GLY A 142 25.94 -10.08 8.45
C GLY A 142 24.69 -9.73 9.24
N LEU A 143 23.54 -10.31 8.86
CA LEU A 143 22.37 -10.28 9.76
C LEU A 143 22.80 -10.91 11.10
N PRO A 144 22.55 -10.27 12.26
CA PRO A 144 22.53 -11.04 13.50
C PRO A 144 21.49 -12.14 13.26
N LEU A 145 21.96 -13.39 13.19
CA LEU A 145 21.11 -14.56 13.23
C LEU A 145 20.16 -14.33 14.40
N PHE A 146 18.86 -14.31 14.14
CA PHE A 146 17.84 -14.26 15.19
C PHE A 146 18.15 -15.39 16.17
N GLY A 147 18.72 -15.01 17.32
CA GLY A 147 18.93 -15.85 18.49
C GLY A 147 17.82 -15.63 19.49
#